data_AF-A0A378JQJ1-F1
#
_entry.id   AF-A0A378JQJ1-F1
#
_cell.length_a   1.000
_cell.length_b   1.000
_cell.length_c   1.000
_cell.angle_alpha   90.00
_cell.angle_beta   90.00
_cell.angle_gamma   90.00
#
_symmetry.space_group_name_H-M   'P 1'
#
loop_
_entity.id
_entity.type
_entity.pdbx_description
1 polymer ?
#
loop_
_entity_poly.entity_id
_entity_poly.type
_entity_poly.pdbx_seq_one_letter_code
_entity_poly.pdbx_strand_id
1 'polypeptide(L)'
;MYDTVVFVETSLDHREASAIFPEANYQLSVKKGDILKAIKDRYKRIVIIDGNFSWVPSVWHKEILNALDYGITVIGAASMGALRAAELDLFGMIGHGYVYEMYKHKKIDGDDEVAISYSKYNSIQTIPLINIRVTLERMNISNKEEIIELIRTIFYADRTWEKIADHLPAPLFNLIKTNYIDIKREDAKSLLLFLNNQSTNLSIPYSNGQREREFTLFEKKAIESMLSLPSTSHTQIEFEVEDSRVESIMKFLSVPQNKSNEAHFKYLISLIDQQQYEITEIELIYQIELFREERNLLRKEEFVNWLREKNLYNSNLHQLFSDYVKLAKHKTVSYDYNAYFI
;
A
#
# COMPACT_ATOMS: atom_id res chain seq x y z
N MET A 1 2.48 20.78 -14.23
CA MET A 1 2.46 19.70 -13.21
C MET A 1 2.05 18.44 -13.94
N TYR A 2 2.75 17.32 -13.76
CA TYR A 2 2.39 16.07 -14.44
C TYR A 2 1.09 15.51 -13.88
N ASP A 3 0.20 15.03 -14.74
CA ASP A 3 -1.06 14.38 -14.33
C ASP A 3 -0.84 12.90 -13.95
N THR A 4 0.27 12.30 -14.39
CA THR A 4 0.61 10.88 -14.16
C THR A 4 1.90 10.75 -13.36
N VAL A 5 1.91 9.84 -12.38
CA VAL A 5 3.13 9.34 -11.73
C VAL A 5 3.36 7.88 -12.10
N VAL A 6 4.61 7.51 -12.38
CA VAL A 6 5.03 6.15 -12.75
C VAL A 6 6.09 5.67 -11.77
N PHE A 7 5.83 4.55 -11.09
CA PHE A 7 6.78 3.87 -10.20
C PHE A 7 7.47 2.73 -10.96
N VAL A 8 8.75 2.92 -11.30
CA VAL A 8 9.53 1.99 -12.12
C VAL A 8 11.01 2.05 -11.73
N GLU A 9 11.73 0.94 -11.73
CA GLU A 9 13.15 0.91 -11.37
C GLU A 9 13.90 -0.28 -11.98
N THR A 10 13.40 -1.50 -11.77
CA THR A 10 14.12 -2.74 -12.12
C THR A 10 13.61 -3.38 -13.40
N SER A 11 12.34 -3.16 -13.75
CA SER A 11 11.76 -3.66 -15.00
C SER A 11 12.16 -2.79 -16.20
N LEU A 12 12.41 -1.49 -16.00
CA LEU A 12 12.79 -0.56 -17.07
C LEU A 12 13.59 0.63 -16.51
N ASP A 13 14.65 1.05 -17.20
CA ASP A 13 15.42 2.22 -16.80
C ASP A 13 14.62 3.51 -16.96
N HIS A 14 14.76 4.46 -16.01
CA HIS A 14 14.06 5.75 -16.04
C HIS A 14 14.27 6.54 -17.34
N ARG A 15 15.47 6.50 -17.95
CA ARG A 15 15.73 7.24 -19.20
C ARG A 15 15.00 6.61 -20.37
N GLU A 16 14.97 5.28 -20.43
CA GLU A 16 14.21 4.56 -21.45
C GLU A 16 12.70 4.77 -21.26
N ALA A 17 12.22 4.69 -20.01
CA ALA A 17 10.82 4.90 -19.68
C ALA A 17 10.35 6.32 -20.07
N SER A 18 11.11 7.35 -19.69
CA SER A 18 10.80 8.75 -20.02
C SER A 18 10.91 9.08 -21.50
N ALA A 19 11.75 8.37 -22.26
CA ALA A 19 11.76 8.48 -23.72
C ALA A 19 10.48 7.92 -24.37
N ILE A 20 9.85 6.92 -23.75
CA ILE A 20 8.61 6.29 -24.25
C ILE A 20 7.37 7.11 -23.88
N PHE A 21 7.28 7.59 -22.63
CA PHE A 21 6.14 8.39 -22.15
C PHE A 21 6.62 9.66 -21.42
N PRO A 22 6.97 10.73 -22.16
CA PRO A 22 7.56 11.93 -21.56
C PRO A 22 6.65 12.71 -20.61
N GLU A 23 5.33 12.51 -20.69
CA GLU A 23 4.31 13.25 -19.92
C GLU A 23 4.02 12.65 -18.53
N ALA A 24 5.00 11.97 -17.93
CA ALA A 24 4.90 11.39 -16.59
C ALA A 24 6.00 11.87 -15.65
N ASN A 25 5.67 11.93 -14.36
CA ASN A 25 6.66 12.00 -13.30
C ASN A 25 7.13 10.59 -12.92
N TYR A 26 8.43 10.31 -13.10
CA TYR A 26 9.02 9.01 -12.79
C TYR A 26 9.58 8.97 -11.36
N GLN A 27 9.16 7.96 -10.61
CA GLN A 27 9.60 7.65 -9.26
C GLN A 27 10.18 6.23 -9.24
N LEU A 28 11.04 5.96 -8.23
CA LEU A 28 11.60 4.62 -8.01
C LEU A 28 10.51 3.59 -7.67
N SER A 29 10.90 2.34 -7.41
CA SER A 29 9.97 1.27 -7.01
C SER A 29 9.01 1.73 -5.90
N VAL A 30 7.72 1.43 -6.07
CA VAL A 30 6.69 1.81 -5.09
C VAL A 30 6.95 1.12 -3.74
N LYS A 31 6.74 1.86 -2.67
CA LYS A 31 6.72 1.36 -1.28
C LYS A 31 5.53 1.93 -0.54
N LYS A 32 5.29 1.41 0.67
CA LYS A 32 4.28 1.93 1.59
C LYS A 32 4.44 3.45 1.77
N GLY A 33 3.33 4.17 1.65
CA GLY A 33 3.21 5.63 1.78
C GLY A 33 3.23 6.37 0.44
N ASP A 34 3.82 5.80 -0.61
CA ASP A 34 4.01 6.53 -1.88
C ASP A 34 2.70 6.78 -2.62
N ILE A 35 1.73 5.86 -2.51
CA ILE A 35 0.41 6.04 -3.11
C ILE A 35 -0.37 7.15 -2.38
N LEU A 36 -0.32 7.20 -1.04
CA LEU A 36 -0.93 8.29 -0.27
C LEU A 36 -0.30 9.65 -0.60
N LYS A 37 1.03 9.68 -0.79
CA LYS A 37 1.72 10.86 -1.27
C LYS A 37 1.24 11.28 -2.66
N ALA A 38 1.06 10.32 -3.58
CA ALA A 38 0.54 10.62 -4.91
C ALA A 38 -0.89 11.18 -4.90
N ILE A 39 -1.75 10.70 -3.99
CA ILE A 39 -3.08 11.28 -3.75
C ILE A 39 -2.96 12.74 -3.28
N LYS A 40 -2.10 12.99 -2.28
CA LYS A 40 -1.86 14.34 -1.75
C LYS A 40 -1.33 15.31 -2.81
N ASP A 41 -0.44 14.82 -3.68
CA ASP A 41 0.14 15.56 -4.80
C ASP A 41 -0.85 15.73 -5.98
N ARG A 42 -2.09 15.24 -5.85
CA ARG A 42 -3.21 15.38 -6.81
C ARG A 42 -2.92 14.79 -8.19
N TYR A 43 -2.17 13.69 -8.27
CA TYR A 43 -2.06 12.93 -9.51
C TYR A 43 -3.43 12.37 -9.92
N LYS A 44 -3.75 12.42 -11.21
CA LYS A 44 -4.97 11.83 -11.78
C LYS A 44 -4.78 10.38 -12.15
N ARG A 45 -3.52 9.97 -12.40
CA ARG A 45 -3.14 8.62 -12.78
C ARG A 45 -1.90 8.16 -12.02
N ILE A 46 -1.95 6.95 -11.50
CA ILE A 46 -0.84 6.28 -10.84
C ILE A 46 -0.54 5.00 -11.62
N VAL A 47 0.71 4.85 -12.05
CA VAL A 47 1.20 3.66 -12.74
C VAL A 47 2.19 2.94 -11.84
N ILE A 48 1.94 1.68 -11.55
CA ILE A 48 2.80 0.83 -10.73
C ILE A 48 3.42 -0.23 -11.66
N ILE A 49 4.73 -0.18 -11.84
CA ILE A 49 5.48 -1.22 -12.57
C ILE A 49 6.25 -2.04 -11.54
N ASP A 50 7.15 -1.38 -10.80
CA ASP A 50 8.02 -2.01 -9.81
C ASP A 50 7.66 -1.62 -8.38
N GLY A 51 7.93 -2.52 -7.45
CA GLY A 51 7.77 -2.29 -6.02
C GLY A 51 8.86 -2.98 -5.20
N ASN A 52 9.09 -2.49 -3.98
CA ASN A 52 10.17 -2.97 -3.12
C ASN A 52 9.65 -4.00 -2.09
N PHE A 53 10.36 -5.13 -1.97
CA PHE A 53 10.06 -6.22 -1.03
C PHE A 53 11.14 -6.41 0.07
N SER A 54 12.21 -5.62 0.05
CA SER A 54 13.39 -5.88 0.88
C SER A 54 13.38 -5.08 2.19
N TRP A 55 14.14 -3.98 2.28
CA TRP A 55 14.33 -3.20 3.51
C TRP A 55 13.21 -2.19 3.82
N VAL A 56 12.19 -2.09 2.96
CA VAL A 56 11.01 -1.25 3.19
C VAL A 56 9.73 -2.07 2.97
N PRO A 57 8.64 -1.79 3.72
CA PRO A 57 7.37 -2.46 3.48
C PRO A 57 6.86 -2.19 2.06
N SER A 58 6.45 -3.26 1.37
CA SER A 58 5.78 -3.19 0.07
C SER A 58 4.53 -2.32 0.13
N VAL A 59 4.12 -1.78 -1.02
CA VAL A 59 2.88 -1.03 -1.15
C VAL A 59 1.68 -1.84 -0.65
N TRP A 60 0.82 -1.20 0.14
CA TRP A 60 -0.35 -1.85 0.69
C TRP A 60 -1.53 -1.76 -0.26
N HIS A 61 -2.31 -2.85 -0.35
CA HIS A 61 -3.58 -2.87 -1.10
C HIS A 61 -4.52 -1.75 -0.67
N LYS A 62 -4.58 -1.43 0.63
CA LYS A 62 -5.42 -0.34 1.16
C LYS A 62 -5.06 1.02 0.59
N GLU A 63 -3.79 1.29 0.29
CA GLU A 63 -3.40 2.57 -0.29
C GLU A 63 -3.86 2.68 -1.74
N ILE A 64 -3.76 1.58 -2.50
CA ILE A 64 -4.27 1.49 -3.87
C ILE A 64 -5.79 1.64 -3.89
N LEU A 65 -6.49 0.95 -3.00
CA LEU A 65 -7.93 1.09 -2.83
C LEU A 65 -8.30 2.55 -2.52
N ASN A 66 -7.59 3.22 -1.61
CA ASN A 66 -7.81 4.63 -1.33
C ASN A 66 -7.62 5.50 -2.58
N ALA A 67 -6.62 5.25 -3.42
CA ALA A 67 -6.45 6.01 -4.66
C ALA A 67 -7.64 5.83 -5.62
N LEU A 68 -8.08 4.58 -5.83
CA LEU A 68 -9.26 4.27 -6.65
C LEU A 68 -10.52 4.96 -6.12
N ASP A 69 -10.65 4.98 -4.80
CA ASP A 69 -11.70 5.61 -4.03
C ASP A 69 -11.75 7.15 -4.23
N TYR A 70 -10.60 7.80 -4.47
CA TYR A 70 -10.51 9.21 -4.88
C TYR A 70 -10.75 9.44 -6.39
N GLY A 71 -11.14 8.41 -7.14
CA GLY A 71 -11.31 8.48 -8.59
C GLY A 71 -10.00 8.58 -9.36
N ILE A 72 -8.86 8.28 -8.72
CA ILE A 72 -7.56 8.26 -9.38
C ILE A 72 -7.45 6.96 -10.16
N THR A 73 -7.06 7.06 -11.43
CA THR A 73 -6.83 5.88 -12.26
C THR A 73 -5.54 5.18 -11.79
N VAL A 74 -5.64 3.94 -11.31
CA VAL A 74 -4.46 3.14 -10.94
C VAL A 74 -4.26 2.00 -11.93
N ILE A 75 -3.06 1.90 -12.50
CA ILE A 75 -2.70 0.89 -13.51
C ILE A 75 -1.47 0.11 -13.05
N GLY A 76 -1.48 -1.21 -13.18
CA GLY A 76 -0.38 -2.09 -12.80
C GLY A 76 0.10 -3.00 -13.93
N ALA A 77 1.42 -3.19 -14.05
CA ALA A 77 2.02 -4.10 -15.04
C ALA A 77 3.37 -4.70 -14.57
N ALA A 78 3.88 -5.66 -15.35
CA ALA A 78 5.23 -6.24 -15.33
C ALA A 78 5.71 -6.95 -14.06
N SER A 79 5.64 -6.33 -12.88
CA SER A 79 6.21 -6.85 -11.64
C SER A 79 5.17 -6.78 -10.50
N MET A 80 5.52 -6.20 -9.35
CA MET A 80 4.58 -5.99 -8.25
C MET A 80 3.31 -5.27 -8.71
N GLY A 81 3.40 -4.39 -9.71
CA GLY A 81 2.24 -3.74 -10.32
C GLY A 81 1.24 -4.73 -10.92
N ALA A 82 1.71 -5.70 -11.70
CA ALA A 82 0.86 -6.74 -12.29
C ALA A 82 0.19 -7.61 -11.22
N LEU A 83 0.95 -8.01 -10.19
CA LEU A 83 0.41 -8.78 -9.05
C LEU A 83 -0.71 -7.99 -8.35
N ARG A 84 -0.46 -6.73 -7.99
CA ARG A 84 -1.45 -5.88 -7.32
C ARG A 84 -2.66 -5.62 -8.19
N ALA A 85 -2.48 -5.46 -9.51
CA ALA A 85 -3.60 -5.34 -10.44
C ALA A 85 -4.46 -6.60 -10.47
N ALA A 86 -3.88 -7.79 -10.50
CA ALA A 86 -4.64 -9.05 -10.48
C ALA A 86 -5.41 -9.26 -9.17
N GLU A 87 -4.91 -8.75 -8.05
CA GLU A 87 -5.60 -8.80 -6.76
C GLU A 87 -6.71 -7.74 -6.63
N LEU A 88 -6.57 -6.61 -7.34
CA LEU A 88 -7.40 -5.42 -7.16
C LEU A 88 -8.25 -5.02 -8.39
N ASP A 89 -8.23 -5.81 -9.47
CA ASP A 89 -8.98 -5.49 -10.68
C ASP A 89 -10.49 -5.50 -10.48
N LEU A 90 -11.00 -6.39 -9.63
CA LEU A 90 -12.39 -6.42 -9.17
C LEU A 90 -12.81 -5.14 -8.42
N PHE A 91 -11.85 -4.35 -7.95
CA PHE A 91 -12.06 -3.07 -7.26
C PHE A 91 -11.75 -1.85 -8.14
N GLY A 92 -11.35 -2.06 -9.40
CA GLY A 92 -11.15 -1.00 -10.38
C GLY A 92 -9.69 -0.68 -10.73
N MET A 93 -8.71 -1.39 -10.16
CA MET A 93 -7.33 -1.29 -10.64
C MET A 93 -7.22 -1.88 -12.05
N ILE A 94 -6.52 -1.21 -12.96
CA ILE A 94 -6.36 -1.69 -14.34
C ILE A 94 -5.08 -2.51 -14.42
N GLY A 95 -5.17 -3.75 -14.89
CA GLY A 95 -4.00 -4.56 -15.20
C GLY A 95 -3.60 -4.47 -16.67
N HIS A 96 -2.29 -4.53 -16.95
CA HIS A 96 -1.75 -4.52 -18.31
C HIS A 96 -0.58 -5.51 -18.45
N GLY A 97 -0.52 -6.17 -19.60
CA GLY A 97 0.62 -7.00 -19.99
C GLY A 97 0.46 -8.49 -19.65
N TYR A 98 1.42 -9.28 -20.13
CA TYR A 98 1.44 -10.73 -19.98
C TYR A 98 1.47 -11.17 -18.52
N VAL A 99 2.30 -10.54 -17.68
CA VAL A 99 2.45 -10.92 -16.28
C VAL A 99 1.14 -10.74 -15.52
N TYR A 100 0.40 -9.66 -15.79
CA TYR A 100 -0.93 -9.45 -15.21
C TYR A 100 -1.91 -10.56 -15.62
N GLU A 101 -1.96 -10.89 -16.92
CA GLU A 101 -2.86 -11.93 -17.41
C GLU A 101 -2.55 -13.31 -16.80
N MET A 102 -1.28 -13.61 -16.54
CA MET A 102 -0.87 -14.85 -15.87
C MET A 102 -1.36 -14.92 -14.43
N TYR A 103 -1.24 -13.83 -13.65
CA TYR A 103 -1.79 -13.79 -12.29
C TYR A 103 -3.33 -13.80 -12.29
N LYS A 104 -3.98 -12.99 -13.14
CA LYS A 104 -5.44 -12.89 -13.25
C LYS A 104 -6.09 -14.26 -13.51
N HIS A 105 -5.50 -15.03 -14.41
CA HIS A 105 -5.97 -16.37 -14.77
C HIS A 105 -5.43 -17.49 -13.87
N LYS A 106 -4.74 -17.14 -12.77
CA LYS A 106 -4.15 -18.07 -11.80
C LYS A 106 -3.25 -19.11 -12.47
N LYS A 107 -2.54 -18.71 -13.53
CA LYS A 107 -1.49 -19.52 -14.16
C LYS A 107 -0.20 -19.48 -13.35
N ILE A 108 -0.05 -18.41 -12.57
CA ILE A 108 0.97 -18.22 -11.54
C ILE A 108 0.30 -17.58 -10.31
N ASP A 109 0.86 -17.81 -9.14
CA ASP A 109 0.39 -17.26 -7.86
C ASP A 109 1.54 -16.88 -6.89
N GLY A 110 2.76 -17.37 -7.12
CA GLY A 110 3.92 -17.09 -6.27
C GLY A 110 4.50 -15.67 -6.43
N ASP A 111 4.96 -15.10 -5.32
CA ASP A 111 5.69 -13.82 -5.30
C ASP A 111 7.04 -13.94 -6.04
N ASP A 112 7.67 -15.12 -6.00
CA ASP A 112 8.96 -15.44 -6.60
C ASP A 112 8.97 -15.42 -8.14
N GLU A 113 7.78 -15.36 -8.75
CA GLU A 113 7.59 -15.16 -10.18
C GLU A 113 8.08 -13.78 -10.61
N VAL A 114 7.84 -12.75 -9.80
CA VAL A 114 8.22 -11.35 -10.10
C VAL A 114 9.28 -10.78 -9.16
N ALA A 115 9.43 -11.37 -7.96
CA ALA A 115 10.37 -10.92 -6.94
C ALA A 115 11.83 -11.17 -7.35
N ILE A 116 12.68 -10.20 -7.03
CA ILE A 116 14.11 -10.20 -7.29
C ILE A 116 14.83 -9.54 -6.12
N SER A 117 16.12 -9.84 -5.98
CA SER A 117 17.05 -8.99 -5.23
C SER A 117 17.73 -8.04 -6.19
N TYR A 118 17.84 -6.77 -5.81
CA TYR A 118 18.45 -5.72 -6.60
C TYR A 118 19.36 -4.85 -5.72
N SER A 119 20.56 -4.56 -6.19
CA SER A 119 21.48 -3.63 -5.57
C SER A 119 21.77 -2.46 -6.50
N LYS A 120 21.36 -1.25 -6.11
CA LYS A 120 21.65 -0.03 -6.88
C LYS A 120 23.15 0.26 -7.00
N TYR A 121 23.96 -0.24 -6.07
CA TYR A 121 25.40 0.08 -6.01
C TYR A 121 26.19 -0.57 -7.14
N ASN A 122 25.78 -1.76 -7.57
CA ASN A 122 26.46 -2.53 -8.62
C ASN A 122 25.53 -2.84 -9.81
N SER A 123 24.28 -2.36 -9.77
CA SER A 123 23.25 -2.62 -10.79
C SER A 123 23.03 -4.11 -11.07
N ILE A 124 23.29 -4.97 -10.08
CA ILE A 124 23.05 -6.41 -10.18
C ILE A 124 21.62 -6.69 -9.72
N GLN A 125 20.90 -7.47 -10.53
CA GLN A 125 19.60 -8.01 -10.20
C GLN A 125 19.56 -9.53 -10.39
N THR A 126 18.83 -10.22 -9.52
CA THR A 126 18.52 -11.64 -9.74
C THR A 126 17.43 -11.83 -10.79
N ILE A 127 17.26 -13.07 -11.22
CA ILE A 127 16.40 -13.42 -12.33
C ILE A 127 15.01 -13.76 -11.78
N PRO A 128 13.94 -13.11 -12.26
CA PRO A 128 12.56 -13.46 -11.88
C PRO A 128 12.14 -14.76 -12.59
N LEU A 129 11.33 -15.59 -11.93
CA LEU A 129 10.97 -16.91 -12.48
C LEU A 129 10.08 -16.78 -13.72
N ILE A 130 9.26 -15.71 -13.81
CA ILE A 130 8.38 -15.46 -14.96
C ILE A 130 9.16 -15.28 -16.27
N ASN A 131 10.36 -14.68 -16.22
CA ASN A 131 11.21 -14.50 -17.39
C ASN A 131 11.73 -15.86 -17.90
N ILE A 132 12.10 -16.77 -16.99
CA ILE A 132 12.48 -18.13 -17.36
C ILE A 132 11.29 -18.90 -17.92
N ARG A 133 10.11 -18.78 -17.31
CA ARG A 133 8.87 -19.41 -17.79
C ARG A 133 8.56 -19.01 -19.23
N VAL A 134 8.53 -17.72 -19.52
CA VAL A 134 8.26 -17.20 -20.87
C VAL A 134 9.34 -17.62 -21.86
N THR A 135 10.61 -17.65 -21.44
CA THR A 135 11.71 -18.14 -22.27
C THR A 135 11.48 -19.60 -22.69
N LEU A 136 11.15 -20.48 -21.74
CA LEU A 136 10.89 -21.89 -22.01
C LEU A 136 9.63 -22.10 -22.87
N GLU A 137 8.57 -21.31 -22.63
CA GLU A 137 7.36 -21.31 -23.43
C GLU A 137 7.64 -20.92 -24.88
N ARG A 138 8.41 -19.86 -25.11
CA ARG A 138 8.77 -19.40 -26.46
C ARG A 138 9.64 -20.40 -27.22
N MET A 139 10.50 -21.12 -26.50
CA MET A 139 11.33 -22.19 -27.03
C MET A 139 10.58 -23.50 -27.26
N ASN A 140 9.30 -23.60 -26.84
CA ASN A 140 8.46 -24.78 -26.94
C ASN A 140 9.09 -26.04 -26.30
N ILE A 141 9.73 -25.86 -25.13
CA ILE A 141 10.35 -26.96 -24.38
C ILE A 141 9.28 -27.83 -23.72
N SER A 142 9.30 -29.13 -23.99
CA SER A 142 8.27 -30.07 -23.54
C SER A 142 8.24 -30.32 -22.02
N ASN A 143 9.39 -30.26 -21.34
CA ASN A 143 9.53 -30.47 -19.90
C ASN A 143 9.71 -29.15 -19.13
N LYS A 144 9.10 -28.06 -19.60
CA LYS A 144 9.28 -26.72 -19.02
C LYS A 144 8.88 -26.62 -17.55
N GLU A 145 7.80 -27.28 -17.13
CA GLU A 145 7.34 -27.27 -15.74
C GLU A 145 8.37 -27.89 -14.79
N GLU A 146 8.98 -29.01 -15.16
CA GLU A 146 10.03 -29.67 -14.37
C GLU A 146 11.25 -28.76 -14.21
N ILE A 147 11.66 -28.08 -15.29
CA ILE A 147 12.78 -27.13 -15.28
C ILE A 147 12.46 -25.93 -14.38
N ILE A 148 11.24 -25.42 -14.46
CA ILE A 148 10.79 -24.28 -13.64
C ILE A 148 10.82 -24.66 -12.17
N GLU A 149 10.29 -25.83 -11.79
CA GLU A 149 10.29 -26.29 -10.39
C GLU A 149 11.71 -26.54 -9.87
N LEU A 150 12.62 -27.04 -10.72
CA LEU A 150 14.02 -27.17 -10.36
C LEU A 150 14.69 -25.82 -10.08
N ILE A 151 14.45 -24.82 -10.93
CA ILE A 151 14.98 -23.46 -10.74
C ILE A 151 14.30 -22.74 -9.56
N ARG A 152 13.02 -23.04 -9.28
CA ARG A 152 12.24 -22.49 -8.16
C ARG A 152 12.88 -22.84 -6.80
N THR A 153 13.61 -23.96 -6.71
CA THR A 153 14.37 -24.32 -5.49
C THR A 153 15.42 -23.28 -5.11
N ILE A 154 15.89 -22.49 -6.06
CA ILE A 154 16.79 -21.36 -5.80
C ILE A 154 15.94 -20.18 -5.30
N PHE A 155 16.17 -19.80 -4.04
CA PHE A 155 15.52 -18.63 -3.43
C PHE A 155 15.65 -17.39 -4.33
N TYR A 156 14.58 -16.62 -4.51
CA TYR A 156 14.53 -15.56 -5.52
C TYR A 156 15.66 -14.51 -5.35
N ALA A 157 16.08 -14.24 -4.11
CA ALA A 157 17.13 -13.28 -3.82
C ALA A 157 18.54 -13.77 -4.19
N ASP A 158 18.65 -15.06 -4.49
CA ASP A 158 19.87 -15.78 -4.82
C ASP A 158 19.91 -16.25 -6.29
N ARG A 159 18.83 -16.08 -7.05
CA ARG A 159 18.66 -16.65 -8.40
C ARG A 159 19.50 -15.91 -9.45
N THR A 160 20.80 -16.19 -9.49
CA THR A 160 21.73 -15.68 -10.52
C THR A 160 21.95 -16.70 -11.63
N TRP A 161 22.54 -16.27 -12.75
CA TRP A 161 22.90 -17.19 -13.84
C TRP A 161 23.85 -18.29 -13.38
N GLU A 162 24.77 -17.98 -12.48
CA GLU A 162 25.73 -18.93 -11.91
C GLU A 162 25.00 -20.02 -11.11
N LYS A 163 24.08 -19.64 -10.21
CA LYS A 163 23.29 -20.62 -9.46
C LYS A 163 22.38 -21.44 -10.36
N ILE A 164 21.79 -20.85 -11.40
CA ILE A 164 20.98 -21.61 -12.38
C ILE A 164 21.87 -22.62 -13.14
N ALA A 165 23.10 -22.27 -13.48
CA ALA A 165 24.04 -23.17 -14.15
C ALA A 165 24.37 -24.40 -13.29
N ASP A 166 24.46 -24.23 -11.97
CA ASP A 166 24.70 -25.34 -11.03
C ASP A 166 23.54 -26.34 -10.98
N HIS A 167 22.33 -25.92 -11.34
CA HIS A 167 21.12 -26.76 -11.28
C HIS A 167 20.75 -27.38 -12.62
N LEU A 168 21.31 -26.91 -13.75
CA LEU A 168 20.92 -27.34 -15.08
C LEU A 168 22.08 -27.95 -15.88
N PRO A 169 21.83 -28.95 -16.73
CA PRO A 169 22.82 -29.41 -17.69
C PRO A 169 23.30 -28.26 -18.58
N ALA A 170 24.62 -28.16 -18.79
CA ALA A 170 25.24 -27.05 -19.53
C ALA A 170 24.61 -26.74 -20.91
N PRO A 171 24.21 -27.73 -21.75
CA PRO A 171 23.54 -27.43 -23.02
C PRO A 171 22.20 -26.71 -22.85
N LEU A 172 21.40 -27.14 -21.87
CA LEU A 172 20.08 -26.55 -21.59
C LEU A 172 20.23 -25.15 -20.98
N PHE A 173 21.14 -25.00 -20.02
CA PHE A 173 21.47 -23.70 -19.43
C PHE A 173 21.87 -22.68 -20.50
N ASN A 174 22.81 -23.05 -21.38
CA ASN A 174 23.28 -22.15 -22.45
C ASN A 174 22.14 -21.77 -23.41
N LEU A 175 21.24 -22.71 -23.71
CA LEU A 175 20.09 -22.46 -24.57
C LEU A 175 19.11 -21.46 -23.92
N ILE A 176 18.78 -21.64 -22.63
CA ILE A 176 17.91 -20.73 -21.88
C ILE A 176 18.55 -19.34 -21.78
N LYS A 177 19.83 -19.26 -21.42
CA LYS A 177 20.54 -17.98 -21.26
C LYS A 177 20.64 -17.21 -22.58
N THR A 178 20.84 -17.90 -23.70
CA THR A 178 20.95 -17.26 -25.03
C THR A 178 19.59 -16.75 -25.53
N ASN A 179 18.51 -17.44 -25.19
CA ASN A 179 17.15 -17.09 -25.62
C ASN A 179 16.36 -16.33 -24.53
N TYR A 180 17.03 -15.82 -23.51
CA TYR A 180 16.37 -15.19 -22.36
C TYR A 180 15.47 -14.03 -22.77
N ILE A 181 14.22 -14.09 -22.32
CA ILE A 181 13.19 -13.08 -22.55
C ILE A 181 12.94 -12.33 -21.25
N ASP A 182 13.09 -11.01 -21.29
CA ASP A 182 12.75 -10.14 -20.18
C ASP A 182 11.31 -9.62 -20.30
N ILE A 183 10.34 -10.48 -19.95
CA ILE A 183 8.92 -10.14 -20.11
C ILE A 183 8.50 -8.98 -19.21
N LYS A 184 9.16 -8.81 -18.04
CA LYS A 184 8.94 -7.63 -17.19
C LYS A 184 9.24 -6.33 -17.95
N ARG A 185 10.37 -6.29 -18.67
CA ARG A 185 10.75 -5.14 -19.50
C ARG A 185 9.78 -4.92 -20.66
N GLU A 186 9.37 -5.99 -21.33
CA GLU A 186 8.41 -5.91 -22.44
C GLU A 186 7.04 -5.39 -21.99
N ASP A 187 6.51 -5.88 -20.87
CA ASP A 187 5.25 -5.41 -20.29
C ASP A 187 5.32 -3.94 -19.86
N ALA A 188 6.41 -3.54 -19.20
CA ALA A 188 6.63 -2.16 -18.80
C ALA A 188 6.64 -1.22 -20.02
N LYS A 189 7.36 -1.58 -21.08
CA LYS A 189 7.39 -0.82 -22.34
C LYS A 189 6.02 -0.77 -23.00
N SER A 190 5.34 -1.90 -23.07
CA SER A 190 4.01 -2.03 -23.67
C SER A 190 3.01 -1.09 -22.99
N LEU A 191 3.00 -1.05 -21.66
CA LEU A 191 2.13 -0.14 -20.91
C LEU A 191 2.46 1.33 -21.21
N LEU A 192 3.73 1.72 -21.14
CA LEU A 192 4.11 3.12 -21.38
C LEU A 192 3.80 3.57 -22.82
N LEU A 193 4.02 2.70 -23.81
CA LEU A 193 3.64 2.95 -25.20
C LEU A 193 2.12 3.12 -25.35
N PHE A 194 1.35 2.26 -24.69
CA PHE A 194 -0.11 2.34 -24.67
C PHE A 194 -0.59 3.68 -24.09
N LEU A 195 -0.02 4.11 -22.96
CA LEU A 195 -0.38 5.39 -22.32
C LEU A 195 0.01 6.60 -23.18
N ASN A 196 1.20 6.57 -23.80
CA ASN A 196 1.64 7.64 -24.68
C ASN A 196 0.71 7.80 -25.90
N ASN A 197 0.30 6.67 -26.50
CA ASN A 197 -0.65 6.68 -27.62
C ASN A 197 -2.05 7.16 -27.19
N GLN A 198 -2.47 6.90 -25.94
CA GLN A 198 -3.73 7.42 -25.42
C GLN A 198 -3.69 8.93 -25.13
N SER A 199 -2.57 9.48 -24.65
CA SER A 199 -2.45 10.94 -24.48
C SER A 199 -2.67 11.70 -25.81
N THR A 200 -2.34 11.08 -26.95
CA THR A 200 -2.57 11.67 -28.28
C THR A 200 -4.01 11.55 -28.79
N ASN A 201 -4.80 10.62 -28.24
CA ASN A 201 -6.19 10.38 -28.62
C ASN A 201 -7.09 10.59 -27.39
N LEU A 202 -7.53 11.83 -27.19
CA LEU A 202 -8.49 12.18 -26.14
C LEU A 202 -9.73 11.26 -26.20
N SER A 203 -10.13 10.78 -25.03
CA SER A 203 -11.28 9.92 -24.68
C SER A 203 -11.19 8.41 -24.95
N ILE A 204 -11.00 7.65 -23.87
CA ILE A 204 -11.72 6.39 -23.66
C ILE A 204 -12.62 6.57 -22.44
N PRO A 205 -13.96 6.41 -22.57
CA PRO A 205 -14.81 6.15 -21.43
C PRO A 205 -14.55 4.70 -21.01
N TYR A 206 -13.70 4.46 -20.01
CA TYR A 206 -13.68 3.16 -19.36
C TYR A 206 -15.01 3.02 -18.63
N SER A 207 -15.91 2.25 -19.24
CA SER A 207 -17.31 2.12 -18.86
C SER A 207 -17.44 1.56 -17.45
N ASN A 208 -18.10 2.35 -16.62
CA ASN A 208 -18.75 2.04 -15.35
C ASN A 208 -19.22 0.59 -15.23
N GLY A 209 -18.35 -0.24 -14.67
CA GLY A 209 -18.74 -1.34 -13.78
C GLY A 209 -18.44 -0.98 -12.32
N GLN A 210 -18.48 0.31 -11.98
CA GLN A 210 -18.28 0.80 -10.61
C GLN A 210 -19.31 0.10 -9.71
N ARG A 211 -18.89 -0.91 -8.96
CA ARG A 211 -19.43 -1.05 -7.62
C ARG A 211 -18.85 0.13 -6.87
N GLU A 212 -19.63 1.18 -6.69
CA GLU A 212 -19.34 2.19 -5.67
C GLU A 212 -19.07 1.40 -4.38
N ARG A 213 -17.81 1.39 -3.95
CA ARG A 213 -17.46 0.84 -2.66
C ARG A 213 -18.13 1.75 -1.64
N GLU A 214 -19.10 1.24 -0.90
CA GLU A 214 -19.74 2.02 0.16
C GLU A 214 -18.73 2.26 1.29
N PHE A 215 -18.00 3.37 1.21
CA PHE A 215 -17.06 3.83 2.22
C PHE A 215 -17.64 3.76 3.61
N THR A 216 -16.82 3.33 4.56
CA THR A 216 -17.11 3.59 5.96
C THR A 216 -17.24 5.10 6.19
N LEU A 217 -18.17 5.50 7.06
CA LEU A 217 -18.30 6.92 7.43
C LEU A 217 -16.96 7.48 7.95
N PHE A 218 -16.13 6.60 8.51
CA PHE A 218 -14.79 6.93 8.98
C PHE A 218 -13.80 7.17 7.82
N GLU A 219 -13.72 6.29 6.82
CA GLU A 219 -12.90 6.53 5.62
C GLU A 219 -13.28 7.87 5.00
N LYS A 220 -14.58 8.17 4.88
CA LYS A 220 -15.07 9.46 4.39
C LYS A 220 -14.63 10.65 5.27
N LYS A 221 -14.77 10.55 6.61
CA LYS A 221 -14.37 11.62 7.55
C LYS A 221 -12.85 11.80 7.65
N ALA A 222 -12.06 10.73 7.57
CA ALA A 222 -10.60 10.79 7.57
C ALA A 222 -10.08 11.45 6.29
N ILE A 223 -10.69 11.11 5.15
CA ILE A 223 -10.45 11.73 3.83
C ILE A 223 -10.82 13.22 3.83
N GLU A 224 -11.98 13.59 4.37
CA GLU A 224 -12.45 14.99 4.48
C GLU A 224 -11.57 15.85 5.42
N SER A 225 -11.06 15.24 6.49
CA SER A 225 -10.14 15.90 7.44
C SER A 225 -8.74 16.12 6.85
N MET A 226 -8.24 15.25 5.97
CA MET A 226 -6.95 15.41 5.29
C MET A 226 -6.93 16.55 4.27
N LEU A 227 -8.10 17.00 3.81
CA LEU A 227 -8.25 18.02 2.77
C LEU A 227 -8.59 19.41 3.31
N SER A 228 -8.91 19.55 4.60
CA SER A 228 -9.25 20.83 5.22
C SER A 228 -8.02 21.45 5.92
N LEU A 229 -7.59 22.63 5.45
CA LEU A 229 -6.53 23.42 6.09
C LEU A 229 -7.01 23.90 7.47
N PRO A 230 -6.18 23.83 8.54
CA PRO A 230 -6.56 24.39 9.83
C PRO A 230 -6.62 25.92 9.74
N SER A 231 -7.81 26.48 9.98
CA SER A 231 -8.01 27.90 10.21
C SER A 231 -7.80 28.19 11.70
N THR A 232 -6.95 29.16 12.01
CA THR A 232 -6.57 29.60 13.36
C THR A 232 -7.69 30.34 14.10
N SER A 233 -7.87 30.09 15.41
CA SER A 233 -8.18 31.13 16.42
C SER A 233 -8.24 30.54 17.85
N HIS A 234 -7.30 30.93 18.71
CA HIS A 234 -7.28 30.63 20.15
C HIS A 234 -8.04 31.70 20.94
N THR A 235 -8.72 31.29 22.04
CA THR A 235 -8.72 31.89 23.41
C THR A 235 -10.02 31.78 24.22
N GLN A 236 -11.11 31.17 23.72
CA GLN A 236 -12.29 30.84 24.56
C GLN A 236 -12.74 29.37 24.50
N ILE A 237 -12.18 28.60 23.58
CA ILE A 237 -12.59 27.23 23.25
C ILE A 237 -11.88 26.17 24.13
N GLU A 238 -10.76 26.51 24.78
CA GLU A 238 -9.88 25.53 25.44
C GLU A 238 -10.52 24.80 26.63
N PHE A 239 -11.32 25.47 27.47
CA PHE A 239 -11.92 24.83 28.65
C PHE A 239 -13.03 23.81 28.32
N GLU A 240 -13.90 24.10 27.34
CA GLU A 240 -14.94 23.14 26.91
C GLU A 240 -14.36 21.98 26.08
N VAL A 241 -13.28 22.22 25.34
CA VAL A 241 -12.62 21.19 24.54
C VAL A 241 -11.88 20.17 25.42
N GLU A 242 -11.27 20.61 26.52
CA GLU A 242 -10.56 19.72 27.43
C GLU A 242 -11.50 18.74 28.15
N ASP A 243 -12.66 19.22 28.61
CA ASP A 243 -13.68 18.37 29.24
C ASP A 243 -14.27 17.34 28.24
N SER A 244 -14.50 17.75 26.99
CA SER A 244 -14.99 16.86 25.93
C SER A 244 -13.95 15.79 25.52
N ARG A 245 -12.66 16.15 25.50
CA ARG A 245 -11.55 15.21 25.23
C ARG A 245 -11.44 14.15 26.33
N VAL A 246 -11.50 14.59 27.59
CA VAL A 246 -11.46 13.70 28.76
C VAL A 246 -12.65 12.75 28.77
N GLU A 247 -13.86 13.25 28.50
CA GLU A 247 -15.04 12.40 28.40
C GLU A 247 -14.92 11.38 27.27
N SER A 248 -14.40 11.79 26.11
CA SER A 248 -14.23 10.92 24.95
C SER A 248 -13.21 9.80 25.21
N ILE A 249 -12.06 10.11 25.82
CA ILE A 249 -11.03 9.10 26.11
C ILE A 249 -11.46 8.15 27.22
N MET A 250 -12.18 8.64 28.23
CA MET A 250 -12.72 7.81 29.30
C MET A 250 -13.78 6.84 28.75
N LYS A 251 -14.70 7.32 27.90
CA LYS A 251 -15.67 6.46 27.17
C LYS A 251 -14.96 5.41 26.31
N PHE A 252 -13.92 5.82 25.59
CA PHE A 252 -13.14 4.93 24.72
C PHE A 252 -12.45 3.81 25.50
N LEU A 253 -11.82 4.14 26.63
CA LEU A 253 -11.15 3.19 27.52
C LEU A 253 -12.12 2.47 28.47
N SER A 254 -13.42 2.76 28.40
CA SER A 254 -14.46 2.19 29.28
C SER A 254 -14.21 2.45 30.77
N VAL A 255 -13.63 3.62 31.09
CA VAL A 255 -13.35 4.05 32.47
C VAL A 255 -14.62 4.66 33.09
N PRO A 256 -15.00 4.29 34.32
CA PRO A 256 -16.16 4.87 35.00
C PRO A 256 -16.03 6.38 35.21
N GLN A 257 -17.12 7.12 34.96
CA GLN A 257 -17.15 8.56 35.12
C GLN A 257 -17.33 8.94 36.59
N ASN A 258 -16.24 9.42 37.22
CA ASN A 258 -16.26 9.98 38.57
C ASN A 258 -15.21 11.10 38.67
N LYS A 259 -15.34 11.95 39.69
CA LYS A 259 -14.47 13.13 39.87
C LYS A 259 -12.98 12.79 39.96
N SER A 260 -12.64 11.62 40.53
CA SER A 260 -11.25 11.16 40.67
C SER A 260 -10.66 10.80 39.31
N ASN A 261 -11.40 10.03 38.50
CA ASN A 261 -10.99 9.62 37.17
C ASN A 261 -10.95 10.81 36.21
N GLU A 262 -11.92 11.72 36.28
CA GLU A 262 -11.92 12.94 35.47
C GLU A 262 -10.69 13.81 35.78
N ALA A 263 -10.35 14.02 37.06
CA ALA A 263 -9.15 14.76 37.44
C ALA A 263 -7.86 14.06 36.97
N HIS A 264 -7.82 12.73 37.05
CA HIS A 264 -6.68 11.94 36.57
C HIS A 264 -6.49 12.08 35.05
N PHE A 265 -7.56 11.91 34.26
CA PHE A 265 -7.48 12.02 32.81
C PHE A 265 -7.23 13.46 32.34
N LYS A 266 -7.72 14.48 33.05
CA LYS A 266 -7.31 15.88 32.82
C LYS A 266 -5.80 16.04 32.97
N TYR A 267 -5.22 15.49 34.04
CA TYR A 267 -3.77 15.52 34.24
C TYR A 267 -3.04 14.77 33.11
N LEU A 268 -3.52 13.60 32.69
CA LEU A 268 -2.92 12.86 31.57
C LEU A 268 -2.99 13.61 30.24
N ILE A 269 -4.12 14.24 29.92
CA ILE A 269 -4.26 15.08 28.73
C ILE A 269 -3.26 16.26 28.78
N SER A 270 -3.11 16.90 29.93
CA SER A 270 -2.13 17.97 30.11
C SER A 270 -0.68 17.52 29.86
N LEU A 271 -0.35 16.27 30.23
CA LEU A 271 0.97 15.70 30.00
C LEU A 271 1.24 15.38 28.53
N ILE A 272 0.23 14.92 27.78
CA ILE A 272 0.41 14.61 26.34
C ILE A 272 0.41 15.86 25.46
N ASP A 273 -0.22 16.95 25.91
CA ASP A 273 -0.23 18.23 25.20
C ASP A 273 1.12 18.97 25.33
N GLN A 274 1.86 18.73 26.41
CA GLN A 274 3.22 19.26 26.59
C GLN A 274 4.28 18.57 25.73
N GLN A 275 3.91 17.52 24.99
CA GLN A 275 4.87 16.74 24.21
C GLN A 275 5.11 17.34 22.83
N GLN A 276 6.37 17.27 22.40
CA GLN A 276 6.78 17.58 21.02
C GLN A 276 6.60 16.39 20.06
N TYR A 277 5.99 15.29 20.53
CA TYR A 277 5.77 14.12 19.71
C TYR A 277 4.63 14.35 18.71
N GLU A 278 5.01 14.51 17.43
CA GLU A 278 4.07 14.62 16.32
C GLU A 278 3.75 13.21 15.81
N ILE A 279 2.50 12.76 16.00
CA ILE A 279 2.02 11.51 15.42
C ILE A 279 1.84 11.75 13.93
N THR A 280 2.58 11.03 13.10
CA THR A 280 2.36 11.06 11.65
C THR A 280 1.00 10.42 11.32
N GLU A 281 0.31 10.90 10.29
CA GLU A 281 -0.98 10.34 9.87
C GLU A 281 -0.90 8.83 9.57
N ILE A 282 0.23 8.37 9.02
CA ILE A 282 0.50 6.95 8.73
C ILE A 282 0.51 6.13 10.02
N GLU A 283 1.14 6.66 11.06
CA GLU A 283 1.19 6.02 12.36
C GLU A 283 -0.20 5.97 13.00
N LEU A 284 -0.95 7.07 12.94
CA LEU A 284 -2.30 7.11 13.50
C LEU A 284 -3.22 6.08 12.85
N ILE A 285 -3.23 6.00 11.51
CA ILE A 285 -4.00 5.01 10.75
C ILE A 285 -3.60 3.59 11.17
N TYR A 286 -2.29 3.32 11.29
CA TYR A 286 -1.80 2.01 11.69
C TYR A 286 -2.29 1.61 13.10
N GLN A 287 -2.23 2.52 14.07
CA GLN A 287 -2.67 2.26 15.43
C GLN A 287 -4.19 2.02 15.53
N ILE A 288 -4.98 2.69 14.69
CA ILE A 288 -6.43 2.46 14.60
C ILE A 288 -6.72 1.08 14.02
N GLU A 289 -5.99 0.68 12.98
CA GLU A 289 -6.18 -0.64 12.37
C GLU A 289 -5.79 -1.76 13.33
N LEU A 290 -4.69 -1.62 14.06
CA LEU A 290 -4.33 -2.54 15.15
C LEU A 290 -5.44 -2.62 16.20
N PHE A 291 -5.95 -1.47 16.66
CA PHE A 291 -7.03 -1.40 17.64
C PHE A 291 -8.29 -2.16 17.18
N ARG A 292 -8.63 -2.02 15.88
CA ARG A 292 -9.79 -2.69 15.27
C ARG A 292 -9.56 -4.19 15.14
N GLU A 293 -8.36 -4.61 14.78
CA GLU A 293 -7.98 -6.02 14.67
C GLU A 293 -8.07 -6.72 16.04
N GLU A 294 -7.49 -6.12 17.09
CA GLU A 294 -7.55 -6.64 18.47
C GLU A 294 -8.98 -6.86 18.99
N ARG A 295 -9.95 -6.09 18.46
CA ARG A 295 -11.35 -6.08 18.92
C ARG A 295 -12.32 -6.72 17.93
N ASN A 296 -11.80 -7.34 16.87
CA ASN A 296 -12.61 -7.90 15.78
C ASN A 296 -13.59 -6.88 15.16
N LEU A 297 -13.21 -5.60 15.09
CA LEU A 297 -13.99 -4.50 14.49
C LEU A 297 -13.59 -4.26 13.04
N LEU A 298 -13.46 -5.35 12.28
CA LEU A 298 -12.92 -5.34 10.92
C LEU A 298 -13.93 -4.77 9.93
N ARG A 299 -15.23 -4.99 10.14
CA ARG A 299 -16.27 -4.45 9.27
C ARG A 299 -16.66 -3.03 9.68
N LYS A 300 -17.06 -2.24 8.68
CA LYS A 300 -17.61 -0.89 8.82
C LYS A 300 -18.68 -0.79 9.90
N GLU A 301 -19.69 -1.65 9.76
CA GLU A 301 -20.90 -1.63 10.56
C GLU A 301 -20.58 -1.96 12.00
N GLU A 302 -19.70 -2.94 12.24
CA GLU A 302 -19.22 -3.33 13.56
C GLU A 302 -18.51 -2.15 14.26
N PHE A 303 -17.58 -1.48 13.57
CA PHE A 303 -16.88 -0.34 14.13
C PHE A 303 -17.80 0.86 14.40
N VAL A 304 -18.73 1.14 13.48
CA VAL A 304 -19.74 2.22 13.66
C VAL A 304 -20.69 1.91 14.81
N ASN A 305 -21.18 0.67 14.91
CA ASN A 305 -22.05 0.25 15.99
C ASN A 305 -21.31 0.32 17.33
N TRP A 306 -20.07 -0.13 17.38
CA TRP A 306 -19.21 -0.02 18.56
C TRP A 306 -19.02 1.45 19.00
N LEU A 307 -18.76 2.37 18.06
CA LEU A 307 -18.67 3.81 18.37
C LEU A 307 -20.00 4.38 18.88
N ARG A 308 -21.15 3.91 18.36
CA ARG A 308 -22.47 4.32 18.83
C ARG A 308 -22.75 3.80 20.23
N GLU A 309 -22.44 2.54 20.51
CA GLU A 309 -22.55 1.92 21.84
C GLU A 309 -21.72 2.67 22.89
N LYS A 310 -20.56 3.19 22.50
CA LYS A 310 -19.68 4.00 23.36
C LYS A 310 -20.06 5.48 23.43
N ASN A 311 -21.10 5.93 22.71
CA ASN A 311 -21.44 7.35 22.56
C ASN A 311 -20.30 8.21 22.00
N LEU A 312 -19.50 7.66 21.09
CA LEU A 312 -18.34 8.30 20.45
C LEU A 312 -18.57 8.61 18.97
N TYR A 313 -19.69 8.22 18.38
CA TYR A 313 -19.96 8.38 16.95
C TYR A 313 -19.87 9.85 16.45
N ASN A 314 -20.23 10.81 17.32
CA ASN A 314 -20.20 12.24 17.04
C ASN A 314 -18.96 12.95 17.61
N SER A 315 -18.04 12.24 18.26
CA SER A 315 -16.84 12.85 18.82
C SER A 315 -15.78 13.14 17.74
N ASN A 316 -14.77 13.94 18.10
CA ASN A 316 -13.60 14.13 17.25
C ASN A 316 -12.71 12.88 17.31
N LEU A 317 -12.99 11.92 16.43
CA LEU A 317 -12.28 10.63 16.38
C LEU A 317 -10.78 10.81 16.12
N HIS A 318 -10.38 11.80 15.32
CA HIS A 318 -8.96 12.07 15.08
C HIS A 318 -8.24 12.44 16.39
N GLN A 319 -8.81 13.40 17.13
CA GLN A 319 -8.27 13.80 18.43
C GLN A 319 -8.27 12.63 19.42
N LEU A 320 -9.36 11.87 19.47
CA LEU A 320 -9.51 10.72 20.37
C LEU A 320 -8.42 9.66 20.16
N PHE A 321 -8.19 9.26 18.91
CA PHE A 321 -7.18 8.26 18.59
C PHE A 321 -5.76 8.81 18.73
N SER A 322 -5.54 10.11 18.43
CA SER A 322 -4.27 10.77 18.73
C SER A 322 -3.97 10.72 20.24
N ASP A 323 -4.94 11.09 21.07
CA ASP A 323 -4.81 11.06 22.53
C ASP A 323 -4.54 9.62 23.02
N TYR A 324 -5.28 8.63 22.50
CA TYR A 324 -5.06 7.21 22.80
C TYR A 324 -3.63 6.75 22.47
N VAL A 325 -3.11 7.08 21.28
CA VAL A 325 -1.77 6.67 20.85
C VAL A 325 -0.69 7.31 21.72
N LYS A 326 -0.82 8.60 22.04
CA LYS A 326 0.11 9.30 22.94
C LYS A 326 0.12 8.65 24.34
N LEU A 327 -1.05 8.33 24.88
CA LEU A 327 -1.19 7.66 26.18
C LEU A 327 -0.62 6.24 26.19
N ALA A 328 -0.87 5.46 25.13
CA ALA A 328 -0.36 4.11 25.00
C ALA A 328 1.18 4.08 24.96
N LYS A 329 1.80 4.99 24.22
CA LYS A 329 3.27 5.11 24.14
C LYS A 329 3.93 5.56 25.44
N HIS A 330 3.24 6.36 26.23
CA HIS A 330 3.72 6.75 27.56
C HIS A 330 3.59 5.64 28.63
N LYS A 331 3.18 4.42 28.25
CA LYS A 331 2.87 3.31 29.19
C LYS A 331 1.91 3.74 30.30
N THR A 332 1.02 4.70 30.04
CA THR A 332 0.04 5.18 31.03
C THR A 332 -1.25 4.36 31.00
N VAL A 333 -1.44 3.54 29.94
CA VAL A 333 -2.58 2.63 29.77
C VAL A 333 -2.25 1.18 30.19
N SER A 334 -1.02 0.89 30.64
CA SER A 334 -0.68 -0.42 31.22
C SER A 334 -0.99 -0.51 32.73
N TYR A 335 -2.02 0.19 33.20
CA TYR A 335 -2.49 0.10 34.58
C TYR A 335 -3.69 -0.85 34.62
N ASP A 336 -3.46 -2.07 35.07
CA ASP A 336 -4.51 -3.05 35.32
C ASP A 336 -5.38 -2.59 36.50
N TYR A 337 -6.46 -1.86 36.19
CA TYR A 337 -7.41 -1.36 37.18
C TYR A 337 -8.20 -2.48 37.89
N ASN A 338 -8.17 -3.72 37.39
CA ASN A 338 -8.88 -4.84 38.02
C ASN A 338 -8.07 -5.49 39.16
N ALA A 339 -6.80 -5.13 39.35
CA ALA A 339 -5.94 -5.74 40.37
C ALA A 339 -6.09 -5.14 41.79
N TYR A 340 -6.90 -4.10 41.99
CA TYR A 340 -7.02 -3.39 43.29
C TYR A 340 -8.38 -3.46 43.99
N PHE A 341 -9.36 -4.16 43.42
CA PHE A 341 -10.63 -4.43 44.11
C PHE A 341 -10.83 -5.93 44.30
N ILE A 342 -10.16 -6.46 45.33
CA ILE A 342 -10.65 -7.54 46.20
C ILE A 342 -10.68 -6.98 47.62
#